data_AF-A0AAN0IRN5-F1
#
_entry.id   AF-A0AAN0IRN5-F1
#
_cell.length_a   1.000
_cell.length_b   1.000
_cell.length_c   1.000
_cell.angle_alpha   90.00
_cell.angle_beta   90.00
_cell.angle_gamma   90.00
#
_symmetry.space_group_name_H-M   'P 1'
#
loop_
_entity.id
_entity.type
_entity.pdbx_description
1 polymer ?
#
loop_
_entity_poly.entity_id
_entity_poly.type
_entity_poly.pdbx_seq_one_letter_code
_entity_poly.pdbx_strand_id
1 'polypeptide(L)'
;MALDSRASGYDVQFVERHRELAEKYMCVICRMVPRDVHQLTCCGKLICRHCIEDYKRKSSHNCPVCRKHGLNYFNDTSRNQEILSLKVFCYYKEHSCQWNGELRDLIRNHADACVFKLVLCDQCDTRVPVKGLGDHLASACVKRMFWCQFCKESGSFEFIQDTHLNKCPERPIECPNGCRITVKRKEIEAHRSVCMHQLVHCCYHPIGCNIMVERMYKAGHEANCSKKGIKSLAHRKDTLPINICIDNFESLKENKEEWEQDFFTKDGGYFMTLKVCLAKSSDAIGCFFYLRAGPHDNSLIWPFRGILVLEIINQKKDENHYSSEIRFLTNTPGPYNSRVIDKDIASYGLGEPEYVTHTFLSQCTQYCKYLEDNKMILRVSIKGIDNCRSSIGFS
;
A
#
# COMPACT_ATOMS: atom_id res chain seq x y z
N MET A 1 7.30 -0.55 40.83
CA MET A 1 7.42 -0.86 42.27
C MET A 1 8.74 -1.62 42.44
N ALA A 2 9.64 -1.36 43.38
CA ALA A 2 9.67 -0.44 44.51
C ALA A 2 10.92 0.45 44.39
N LEU A 3 10.74 1.71 43.96
CA LEU A 3 11.63 2.77 44.43
C LEU A 3 11.04 3.12 45.78
N ASP A 4 11.66 2.56 46.82
CA ASP A 4 11.40 2.88 48.22
C ASP A 4 11.13 4.38 48.36
N SER A 5 9.86 4.75 48.49
CA SER A 5 9.50 6.15 48.68
C SER A 5 10.04 6.52 50.05
N ARG A 6 11.15 7.27 50.07
CA ARG A 6 11.80 7.80 51.29
C ARG A 6 10.86 8.62 52.20
N ALA A 7 9.61 8.80 51.79
CA ALA A 7 8.53 9.48 52.50
C ALA A 7 7.88 8.65 53.63
N SER A 8 8.33 7.43 53.93
CA SER A 8 7.68 6.61 54.98
C SER A 8 8.62 5.63 55.67
N GLY A 9 8.09 4.64 56.39
CA GLY A 9 8.87 3.61 57.07
C GLY A 9 9.58 2.65 56.11
N TYR A 10 10.17 1.59 56.66
CA TYR A 10 10.80 0.52 55.88
C TYR A 10 9.74 -0.40 55.28
N ASP A 11 9.63 -0.37 53.95
CA ASP A 11 8.81 -1.30 53.16
C ASP A 11 9.66 -2.51 52.76
N VAL A 12 9.83 -3.43 53.72
CA VAL A 12 10.68 -4.62 53.61
C VAL A 12 9.98 -5.82 54.24
N GLN A 13 10.29 -7.01 53.73
CA GLN A 13 9.82 -8.24 54.34
C GLN A 13 10.82 -8.71 55.41
N PHE A 14 10.36 -8.81 56.66
CA PHE A 14 11.17 -9.30 57.77
C PHE A 14 11.29 -10.83 57.75
N VAL A 15 12.45 -11.33 58.20
CA VAL A 15 12.63 -12.76 58.47
C VAL A 15 11.74 -13.15 59.65
N GLU A 16 11.16 -14.36 59.62
CA GLU A 16 10.13 -14.82 60.56
C GLU A 16 10.47 -14.57 62.04
N ARG A 17 11.70 -14.92 62.46
CA ARG A 17 12.19 -14.69 63.84
C ARG A 17 12.27 -13.23 64.26
N HIS A 18 12.32 -12.29 63.32
CA HIS A 18 12.41 -10.86 63.56
C HIS A 18 11.09 -10.13 63.32
N ARG A 19 10.03 -10.81 62.87
CA ARG A 19 8.71 -10.21 62.60
C ARG A 19 8.07 -9.65 63.87
N GLU A 20 8.04 -10.44 64.94
CA GLU A 20 7.51 -10.00 66.24
C GLU A 20 8.31 -8.84 66.85
N LEU A 21 9.63 -8.81 66.60
CA LEU A 21 10.47 -7.70 67.03
C LEU A 21 10.13 -6.44 66.24
N ALA A 22 10.00 -6.54 64.91
CA ALA A 22 9.63 -5.43 64.04
C ALA A 22 8.29 -4.79 64.44
N GLU A 23 7.30 -5.60 64.85
CA GLU A 23 5.99 -5.13 65.31
C GLU A 23 6.08 -4.22 66.55
N LYS A 24 7.08 -4.42 67.43
CA LYS A 24 7.31 -3.56 68.60
C LYS A 24 7.82 -2.16 68.22
N TYR A 25 8.45 -2.04 67.06
CA TYR A 25 9.07 -0.78 66.62
C TYR A 25 8.15 0.08 65.74
N MET A 26 6.94 -0.37 65.42
CA MET A 26 6.09 0.30 64.43
C MET A 26 5.83 1.77 64.72
N CYS A 27 5.95 2.59 63.68
CA CYS A 27 5.55 3.98 63.68
C CYS A 27 4.05 4.09 63.94
N VAL A 28 3.64 4.95 64.89
CA VAL A 28 2.21 5.13 65.18
C VAL A 28 1.41 5.82 64.07
N ILE A 29 2.08 6.50 63.14
CA ILE A 29 1.45 7.20 62.01
C ILE A 29 1.38 6.29 60.77
N CYS A 30 2.53 5.91 60.20
CA CYS A 30 2.58 5.14 58.94
C CYS A 30 2.45 3.63 59.13
N ARG A 31 2.43 3.13 60.38
CA ARG A 31 2.30 1.70 60.73
C ARG A 31 3.38 0.78 60.13
N MET A 32 4.49 1.35 59.69
CA MET A 32 5.68 0.63 59.24
C MET A 32 6.82 0.79 60.24
N VAL A 33 7.83 -0.06 60.16
CA VAL A 33 9.05 0.10 60.95
C VAL A 33 9.70 1.45 60.58
N PRO A 34 9.94 2.37 61.52
CA PRO A 34 10.28 3.75 61.22
C PRO A 34 11.69 3.89 60.68
N ARG A 35 11.85 4.72 59.65
CA ARG A 35 13.13 5.29 59.24
C ARG A 35 13.44 6.49 60.10
N ASP A 36 14.68 6.56 60.56
CA ASP A 36 15.16 7.64 61.44
C ASP A 36 14.17 7.89 62.59
N VAL A 37 14.11 6.92 63.50
CA VAL A 37 13.07 6.84 64.53
C VAL A 37 13.20 7.96 65.54
N HIS A 38 12.05 8.55 65.85
CA HIS A 38 11.89 9.56 66.87
C HIS A 38 10.92 9.06 67.93
N GLN A 39 11.28 9.23 69.21
CA GLN A 39 10.43 8.84 70.33
C GLN A 39 9.74 10.07 70.92
N LEU A 40 8.42 9.99 71.09
CA LEU A 40 7.64 11.00 71.78
C LEU A 40 7.93 10.95 73.29
N THR A 41 8.33 12.09 73.87
CA THR A 41 8.70 12.15 75.31
C THR A 41 7.52 11.90 76.24
N CYS A 42 6.30 12.24 75.81
CA CYS A 42 5.11 12.17 76.64
C CYS A 42 4.52 10.75 76.81
N CYS A 43 4.68 9.87 75.83
CA CYS A 43 4.04 8.55 75.83
C CYS A 43 4.95 7.43 75.31
N GLY A 44 6.21 7.71 75.02
CA GLY A 44 7.22 6.74 74.57
C GLY A 44 6.94 6.10 73.21
N LYS A 45 5.97 6.63 72.44
CA LYS A 45 5.60 6.05 71.14
C LYS A 45 6.57 6.49 70.05
N LEU A 46 6.81 5.59 69.11
CA LEU A 46 7.78 5.75 68.03
C LEU A 46 7.11 6.33 66.77
N ILE A 47 7.81 7.26 66.12
CA ILE A 47 7.38 7.92 64.88
C ILE A 47 8.57 8.01 63.93
N CYS A 48 8.31 7.87 62.63
CA CYS A 48 9.34 8.06 61.59
C CYS A 48 9.63 9.55 61.37
N ARG A 49 10.87 9.93 61.01
CA ARG A 49 11.23 11.34 60.76
C ARG A 49 10.23 12.07 59.85
N HIS A 50 9.95 11.49 58.68
CA HIS A 50 9.04 12.12 57.72
C HIS A 50 7.62 12.27 58.28
N CYS A 51 7.15 11.25 59.00
CA CYS A 51 5.83 11.23 59.63
C CYS A 51 5.67 12.37 60.65
N ILE A 52 6.70 12.64 61.46
CA ILE A 52 6.64 13.71 62.46
C ILE A 52 6.78 15.09 61.82
N GLU A 53 7.62 15.24 60.79
CA GLU A 53 7.73 16.47 60.00
C GLU A 53 6.42 16.81 59.29
N ASP A 54 5.75 15.82 58.69
CA ASP A 54 4.44 15.96 58.06
C ASP A 54 3.35 16.32 59.05
N TYR A 55 3.33 15.66 60.20
CA TYR A 55 2.35 15.92 61.24
C TYR A 55 2.49 17.34 61.81
N LYS A 56 3.73 17.81 62.02
CA LYS A 56 4.01 19.20 62.41
C LYS A 56 3.46 20.22 61.42
N ARG A 57 3.58 19.94 60.11
CA ARG A 57 3.09 20.86 59.07
C ARG A 57 1.56 20.94 59.03
N LYS A 58 0.85 19.89 59.44
CA LYS A 58 -0.60 19.72 59.22
C LYS A 58 -1.48 19.88 60.47
N SER A 59 -0.95 19.76 61.69
CA SER A 59 -1.75 19.60 62.90
C SER A 59 -1.43 20.62 64.01
N SER A 60 -2.36 20.75 64.96
CA SER A 60 -2.09 21.37 66.27
C SER A 60 -0.87 20.68 66.88
N HIS A 61 0.12 21.44 67.35
CA HIS A 61 1.41 20.99 67.90
C HIS A 61 1.29 20.14 69.19
N ASN A 62 0.38 19.18 69.21
CA ASN A 62 0.02 18.27 70.29
C ASN A 62 0.43 16.85 69.91
N CYS A 63 0.63 15.99 70.92
CA CYS A 63 0.97 14.59 70.68
C CYS A 63 -0.12 13.87 69.86
N PRO A 64 0.22 13.17 68.76
CA PRO A 64 -0.74 12.44 67.92
C PRO A 64 -1.39 11.24 68.61
N VAL A 65 -0.82 10.77 69.73
CA VAL A 65 -1.31 9.58 70.45
C VAL A 65 -2.09 9.97 71.70
N CYS A 66 -1.48 10.70 72.64
CA CYS A 66 -2.09 11.03 73.93
C CYS A 66 -2.69 12.45 73.99
N ARG A 67 -2.59 13.24 72.92
CA ARG A 67 -3.12 14.61 72.81
C ARG A 67 -2.55 15.63 73.81
N LYS A 68 -1.46 15.28 74.53
CA LYS A 68 -0.75 16.23 75.41
C LYS A 68 -0.28 17.45 74.61
N HIS A 69 -0.47 18.63 75.19
CA HIS A 69 -0.07 19.90 74.58
C HIS A 69 1.45 20.01 74.44
N GLY A 70 1.91 20.47 73.28
CA GLY A 70 3.33 20.54 72.94
C GLY A 70 3.91 19.22 72.43
N LEU A 71 4.28 19.21 71.15
CA LEU A 71 4.89 18.06 70.47
C LEU A 71 6.39 18.02 70.76
N ASN A 72 6.74 17.32 71.84
CA ASN A 72 8.12 17.07 72.25
C ASN A 72 8.55 15.64 71.89
N TYR A 73 9.73 15.54 71.29
CA TYR A 73 10.32 14.28 70.83
C TYR A 73 11.83 14.43 70.67
N PHE A 74 12.52 13.30 70.62
CA PHE A 74 13.96 13.24 70.36
C PHE A 74 14.26 12.14 69.34
N ASN A 75 15.40 12.25 68.67
CA ASN A 75 15.92 11.18 67.81
C ASN A 75 16.40 10.04 68.70
N ASP A 76 15.81 8.86 68.57
CA ASP A 76 16.18 7.71 69.38
C ASP A 76 17.25 6.90 68.65
N THR A 77 18.51 7.29 68.85
CA THR A 77 19.67 6.64 68.25
C THR A 77 19.76 5.16 68.63
N SER A 78 19.40 4.78 69.86
CA SER A 78 19.47 3.39 70.31
C SER A 78 18.45 2.54 69.56
N ARG A 79 17.19 3.00 69.51
CA ARG A 79 16.13 2.32 68.75
C ARG A 79 16.44 2.28 67.26
N ASN A 80 17.06 3.32 66.71
CA ASN A 80 17.54 3.31 65.33
C ASN A 80 18.55 2.17 65.08
N GLN A 81 19.51 1.94 66.00
CA GLN A 81 20.45 0.81 65.85
C GLN A 81 19.74 -0.55 65.97
N GLU A 82 18.82 -0.71 66.92
CA GLU A 82 18.04 -1.95 67.08
C GLU A 82 17.22 -2.27 65.82
N ILE A 83 16.55 -1.27 65.24
CA ILE A 83 15.79 -1.40 64.00
C ILE A 83 16.71 -1.80 62.83
N LEU A 84 17.87 -1.16 62.71
CA LEU A 84 18.82 -1.43 61.63
C LEU A 84 19.45 -2.83 61.72
N SER A 85 19.48 -3.46 62.90
CA SER A 85 19.94 -4.83 63.10
C SER A 85 18.83 -5.89 62.95
N LEU A 86 17.60 -5.50 62.62
CA LEU A 86 16.55 -6.45 62.25
C LEU A 86 16.92 -7.19 60.96
N LYS A 87 16.68 -8.50 60.90
CA LYS A 87 16.92 -9.31 59.72
C LYS A 87 15.76 -9.23 58.74
N VAL A 88 16.09 -8.93 57.48
CA VAL A 88 15.14 -8.71 56.38
C VAL A 88 15.57 -9.47 55.13
N PHE A 89 14.62 -9.73 54.26
CA PHE A 89 14.89 -10.18 52.90
C PHE A 89 15.15 -8.99 51.97
N CYS A 90 15.85 -9.23 50.88
CA CYS A 90 15.99 -8.25 49.80
C CYS A 90 14.62 -7.82 49.23
N TYR A 91 14.51 -6.56 48.80
CA TYR A 91 13.36 -6.03 48.05
C TYR A 91 12.96 -6.88 46.84
N TYR A 92 13.93 -7.58 46.24
CA TYR A 92 13.77 -8.39 45.03
C TYR A 92 13.65 -9.90 45.34
N LYS A 93 13.22 -10.29 46.54
CA LYS A 93 12.99 -11.70 46.91
C LYS A 93 12.04 -12.42 45.95
N GLU A 94 10.96 -11.75 45.54
CA GLU A 94 10.00 -12.29 44.57
C GLU A 94 10.60 -12.45 43.16
N HIS A 95 11.71 -11.77 42.88
CA HIS A 95 12.50 -11.92 41.65
C HIS A 95 13.74 -12.81 41.87
N SER A 96 13.61 -13.82 42.74
CA SER A 96 14.61 -14.86 42.99
C SER A 96 15.87 -14.40 43.73
N CYS A 97 15.88 -13.21 44.33
CA CYS A 97 16.97 -12.83 45.24
C CYS A 97 16.86 -13.59 46.56
N GLN A 98 17.86 -14.41 46.88
CA GLN A 98 17.89 -15.20 48.13
C GLN A 98 18.57 -14.47 49.29
N TRP A 99 19.06 -13.25 49.07
CA TRP A 99 19.77 -12.49 50.09
C TRP A 99 18.84 -12.16 51.26
N ASN A 100 19.33 -12.42 52.47
CA ASN A 100 18.75 -11.97 53.72
C ASN A 100 19.89 -11.61 54.69
N GLY A 101 19.67 -10.59 55.51
CA GLY A 101 20.71 -10.01 56.36
C GLY A 101 20.14 -8.88 57.21
N GLU A 102 21.01 -8.12 57.88
CA GLU A 102 20.57 -6.95 58.64
C GLU A 102 20.04 -5.85 57.70
N LEU A 103 19.01 -5.14 58.16
CA LEU A 103 18.42 -4.02 57.42
C LEU A 103 19.46 -2.97 57.04
N ARG A 104 20.46 -2.72 57.90
CA ARG A 104 21.61 -1.87 57.60
C ARG A 104 22.34 -2.28 56.33
N ASP A 105 22.63 -3.57 56.19
CA ASP A 105 23.39 -4.11 55.06
C ASP A 105 22.56 -4.14 53.79
N LEU A 106 21.24 -4.35 53.91
CA LEU A 106 20.31 -4.23 52.78
C LEU A 106 20.43 -2.85 52.16
N ILE A 107 20.34 -1.80 52.98
CA ILE A 107 20.27 -0.41 52.53
C ILE A 107 21.62 0.09 52.01
N ARG A 108 22.72 -0.25 52.70
CA ARG A 108 24.05 0.32 52.40
C ARG A 108 24.78 -0.42 51.28
N ASN A 109 24.63 -1.74 51.22
CA ASN A 109 25.51 -2.58 50.41
C ASN A 109 24.71 -3.36 49.36
N HIS A 110 23.66 -4.07 49.77
CA HIS A 110 22.99 -5.03 48.90
C HIS A 110 22.06 -4.38 47.88
N ALA A 111 21.24 -3.40 48.27
CA ALA A 111 20.16 -2.88 47.43
C ALA A 111 20.64 -2.34 46.07
N ASP A 112 21.79 -1.66 46.05
CA ASP A 112 22.35 -1.12 44.82
C ASP A 112 23.19 -2.12 44.02
N ALA A 113 23.83 -3.07 44.68
CA ALA A 113 24.61 -4.14 44.03
C ALA A 113 23.75 -5.37 43.64
N CYS A 114 22.46 -5.38 43.98
CA CYS A 114 21.59 -6.53 43.75
C CYS A 114 21.42 -6.78 42.26
N VAL A 115 21.90 -7.92 41.78
CA VAL A 115 21.78 -8.33 40.37
C VAL A 115 20.32 -8.61 39.94
N PHE A 116 19.40 -8.75 40.90
CA PHE A 116 17.97 -8.91 40.64
C PHE A 116 17.19 -7.58 40.66
N LYS A 117 17.90 -6.46 40.90
CA LYS A 117 17.33 -5.11 40.78
C LYS A 117 16.73 -4.94 39.38
N LEU A 118 15.51 -4.41 39.33
CA LEU A 118 14.83 -4.14 38.07
C LEU A 118 15.32 -2.82 37.48
N VAL A 119 15.80 -2.87 36.24
CA VAL A 119 16.17 -1.72 35.43
C VAL A 119 15.26 -1.63 34.21
N LEU A 120 15.10 -0.43 33.66
CA LEU A 120 14.38 -0.26 32.40
C LEU A 120 15.31 -0.66 31.24
N CYS A 121 14.77 -1.39 30.27
CA CYS A 121 15.49 -1.65 29.03
C CYS A 121 15.49 -0.38 28.17
N ASP A 122 16.67 0.11 27.78
CA ASP A 122 16.82 1.33 26.94
C ASP A 122 16.16 1.23 25.55
N GLN A 123 15.80 0.02 25.11
CA GLN A 123 15.19 -0.21 23.80
C GLN A 123 13.66 -0.30 23.89
N CYS A 124 13.11 -0.94 24.93
CA CYS A 124 11.67 -1.25 25.02
C CYS A 124 10.97 -0.79 26.30
N ASP A 125 11.67 -0.09 27.19
CA ASP A 125 11.18 0.46 28.46
C ASP A 125 10.59 -0.58 29.42
N THR A 126 10.75 -1.88 29.13
CA THR A 126 10.30 -2.96 30.00
C THR A 126 11.25 -3.10 31.19
N ARG A 127 10.69 -3.35 32.37
CA ARG A 127 11.47 -3.61 33.59
C ARG A 127 12.03 -5.03 33.58
N VAL A 128 13.34 -5.17 33.61
CA VAL A 128 14.04 -6.45 33.56
C VAL A 128 15.09 -6.51 34.68
N PRO A 129 15.31 -7.66 35.34
CA PRO A 129 16.41 -7.80 36.29
C PRO A 129 17.77 -7.58 35.61
N VAL A 130 18.70 -6.89 36.27
CA VAL A 130 20.08 -6.67 35.73
C VAL A 130 20.72 -7.97 35.25
N LYS A 131 20.60 -9.06 36.03
CA LYS A 131 21.12 -10.39 35.69
C LYS A 131 20.57 -10.95 34.37
N GLY A 132 19.31 -10.64 34.02
CA GLY A 132 18.64 -11.14 32.82
C GLY A 132 18.60 -10.16 31.66
N LEU A 133 19.21 -8.97 31.80
CA LEU A 133 19.16 -7.93 30.77
C LEU A 133 19.88 -8.37 29.48
N GLY A 134 20.98 -9.09 29.60
CA GLY A 134 21.70 -9.64 28.44
C GLY A 134 20.84 -10.63 27.65
N ASP A 135 20.24 -11.61 28.32
CA ASP A 135 19.36 -12.61 27.69
C ASP A 135 18.13 -11.96 27.05
N HIS A 136 17.57 -10.94 27.72
CA HIS A 136 16.49 -10.13 27.19
C HIS A 136 16.90 -9.44 25.88
N LEU A 137 18.03 -8.73 25.85
CA LEU A 137 18.52 -8.07 24.63
C LEU A 137 18.89 -9.05 23.52
N ALA A 138 19.36 -10.26 23.87
CA ALA A 138 19.71 -11.28 22.91
C ALA A 138 18.49 -11.91 22.21
N SER A 139 17.37 -12.11 22.94
CA SER A 139 16.27 -12.95 22.45
C SER A 139 14.86 -12.41 22.70
N ALA A 140 14.57 -11.87 23.89
CA ALA A 140 13.20 -11.52 24.29
C ALA A 140 12.78 -10.09 23.92
N CYS A 141 13.72 -9.17 23.79
CA CYS A 141 13.43 -7.76 23.52
C CYS A 141 12.94 -7.60 22.09
N VAL A 142 11.67 -7.22 21.91
CA VAL A 142 11.07 -7.00 20.58
C VAL A 142 11.70 -5.83 19.83
N LYS A 143 12.28 -4.87 20.57
CA LYS A 143 13.00 -3.72 20.01
C LYS A 143 14.51 -3.92 19.90
N ARG A 144 15.03 -5.14 20.14
CA ARG A 144 16.47 -5.44 19.97
C ARG A 144 16.91 -5.21 18.52
N MET A 145 18.16 -4.81 18.34
CA MET A 145 18.78 -4.73 17.02
C MET A 145 18.80 -6.12 16.37
N PHE A 146 18.36 -6.18 15.11
CA PHE A 146 18.30 -7.40 14.32
C PHE A 146 18.64 -7.12 12.86
N TRP A 147 19.16 -8.13 12.18
CA TRP A 147 19.57 -8.04 10.78
C TRP A 147 18.68 -8.93 9.92
N CYS A 148 18.16 -8.38 8.82
CA CYS A 148 17.44 -9.19 7.86
C CYS A 148 18.37 -10.27 7.28
N GLN A 149 17.96 -11.53 7.35
CA GLN A 149 18.76 -12.65 6.85
C GLN A 149 18.99 -12.59 5.33
N PHE A 150 18.08 -11.94 4.59
CA PHE A 150 18.08 -11.88 3.12
C PHE A 150 18.85 -10.67 2.57
N CYS A 151 18.54 -9.45 3.03
CA CYS A 151 19.17 -8.22 2.51
C CYS A 151 20.20 -7.58 3.45
N LYS A 152 20.39 -8.11 4.67
CA LYS A 152 21.33 -7.61 5.69
C LYS A 152 21.03 -6.21 6.25
N GLU A 153 19.86 -5.65 5.96
CA GLU A 153 19.40 -4.39 6.56
C GLU A 153 19.20 -4.53 8.09
N SER A 154 19.54 -3.48 8.85
CA SER A 154 19.28 -3.41 10.30
C SER A 154 17.90 -2.87 10.60
N GLY A 155 17.36 -3.29 11.73
CA GLY A 155 16.28 -2.59 12.40
C GLY A 155 15.99 -3.20 13.76
N SER A 156 14.91 -2.78 14.39
CA SER A 156 14.36 -3.54 15.52
C SER A 156 13.85 -4.90 15.04
N PHE A 157 13.91 -5.91 15.91
CA PHE A 157 13.41 -7.25 15.59
C PHE A 157 11.95 -7.23 15.13
N GLU A 158 11.08 -6.52 15.85
CA GLU A 158 9.68 -6.29 15.48
C GLU A 158 9.54 -5.67 14.08
N PHE A 159 10.27 -4.58 13.78
CA PHE A 159 10.25 -3.96 12.46
C PHE A 159 10.68 -4.93 11.37
N ILE A 160 11.79 -5.66 11.61
CA ILE A 160 12.33 -6.59 10.62
C ILE A 160 11.34 -7.71 10.32
N GLN A 161 10.79 -8.35 11.36
CA GLN A 161 9.85 -9.47 11.22
C GLN A 161 8.51 -9.05 10.63
N ASP A 162 7.89 -7.99 11.17
CA ASP A 162 6.49 -7.70 10.90
C ASP A 162 6.30 -6.79 9.68
N THR A 163 7.26 -5.90 9.42
CA THR A 163 7.15 -4.89 8.36
C THR A 163 8.12 -5.14 7.21
N HIS A 164 9.42 -5.26 7.51
CA HIS A 164 10.45 -5.35 6.48
C HIS A 164 10.35 -6.64 5.67
N LEU A 165 10.19 -7.83 6.31
CA LEU A 165 10.11 -9.10 5.57
C LEU A 165 9.00 -9.12 4.52
N ASN A 166 7.90 -8.38 4.71
CA ASN A 166 6.82 -8.28 3.74
C ASN A 166 7.15 -7.41 2.52
N LYS A 167 8.20 -6.59 2.59
CA LYS A 167 8.66 -5.69 1.52
C LYS A 167 10.10 -5.94 1.07
N CYS A 168 10.82 -6.83 1.74
CA CYS A 168 12.23 -7.11 1.49
C CYS A 168 12.47 -7.56 0.03
N PRO A 169 13.32 -6.85 -0.74
CA PRO A 169 13.55 -7.14 -2.16
C PRO A 169 14.29 -8.46 -2.39
N GLU A 170 15.17 -8.85 -1.46
CA GLU A 170 15.96 -10.09 -1.54
C GLU A 170 15.23 -11.31 -0.99
N ARG A 171 14.08 -11.13 -0.32
CA ARG A 171 13.32 -12.26 0.24
C ARG A 171 12.76 -13.12 -0.90
N PRO A 172 13.01 -14.44 -0.90
CA PRO A 172 12.35 -15.37 -1.82
C PRO A 172 10.85 -15.43 -1.52
N ILE A 173 10.04 -15.31 -2.56
CA ILE A 173 8.59 -15.44 -2.51
C ILE A 173 8.12 -16.43 -3.57
N GLU A 174 7.11 -17.22 -3.24
CA GLU A 174 6.40 -18.01 -4.23
C GLU A 174 5.56 -17.09 -5.12
N CYS A 175 5.42 -17.47 -6.38
CA CYS A 175 4.61 -16.71 -7.33
C CYS A 175 3.15 -16.57 -6.82
N PRO A 176 2.63 -15.34 -6.68
CA PRO A 176 1.25 -15.10 -6.23
C PRO A 176 0.19 -15.71 -7.15
N ASN A 177 0.53 -16.01 -8.40
CA ASN A 177 -0.36 -16.63 -9.37
C ASN A 177 -0.43 -18.17 -9.23
N GLY A 178 0.17 -18.76 -8.18
CA GLY A 178 0.03 -20.18 -7.89
C GLY A 178 0.88 -21.13 -8.74
N CYS A 179 1.83 -20.63 -9.55
CA CYS A 179 2.70 -21.48 -10.37
C CYS A 179 3.80 -22.23 -9.60
N ARG A 180 3.88 -22.03 -8.26
CA ARG A 180 4.84 -22.66 -7.32
C ARG A 180 6.32 -22.39 -7.57
N ILE A 181 6.65 -21.45 -8.46
CA ILE A 181 8.02 -21.00 -8.66
C ILE A 181 8.37 -19.97 -7.59
N THR A 182 9.52 -20.16 -6.94
CA THR A 182 10.08 -19.22 -5.96
C THR A 182 11.12 -18.34 -6.64
N VAL A 183 10.93 -17.02 -6.57
CA VAL A 183 11.87 -16.01 -7.07
C VAL A 183 12.14 -14.97 -5.98
N LYS A 184 13.20 -14.16 -6.12
CA LYS A 184 13.37 -13.00 -5.24
C LYS A 184 12.22 -12.02 -5.48
N ARG A 185 11.73 -11.34 -4.43
CA ARG A 185 10.65 -10.37 -4.56
C ARG A 185 10.92 -9.33 -5.65
N LYS A 186 12.15 -8.81 -5.75
CA LYS A 186 12.53 -7.84 -6.79
C LYS A 186 12.44 -8.38 -8.23
N GLU A 187 12.48 -9.70 -8.41
CA GLU A 187 12.42 -10.37 -9.72
C GLU A 187 11.00 -10.82 -10.09
N ILE A 188 10.01 -10.57 -9.22
CA ILE A 188 8.64 -11.06 -9.44
C ILE A 188 7.98 -10.45 -10.69
N GLU A 189 8.27 -9.20 -11.00
CA GLU A 189 7.72 -8.53 -12.21
C GLU A 189 8.30 -9.12 -13.49
N ALA A 190 9.61 -9.42 -13.49
CA ALA A 190 10.25 -10.13 -14.59
C ALA A 190 9.63 -11.53 -14.75
N HIS A 191 9.40 -12.27 -13.66
CA HIS A 191 8.70 -13.54 -13.70
C HIS A 191 7.26 -13.43 -14.25
N ARG A 192 6.48 -12.42 -13.86
CA ARG A 192 5.09 -12.22 -14.34
C ARG A 192 5.01 -12.13 -15.86
N SER A 193 6.02 -11.55 -16.51
CA SER A 193 6.07 -11.45 -17.97
C SER A 193 6.10 -12.81 -18.69
N VAL A 194 6.64 -13.85 -18.03
CA VAL A 194 6.77 -15.21 -18.59
C VAL A 194 5.92 -16.27 -17.86
N CYS A 195 5.27 -15.91 -16.77
CA CYS A 195 4.48 -16.82 -15.96
C CYS A 195 3.26 -17.36 -16.73
N MET A 196 3.10 -18.68 -16.74
CA MET A 196 2.01 -19.37 -17.45
C MET A 196 0.64 -19.21 -16.77
N HIS A 197 0.61 -18.93 -15.47
CA HIS A 197 -0.60 -18.68 -14.70
C HIS A 197 -0.91 -17.18 -14.55
N GLN A 198 -0.10 -16.29 -15.14
CA GLN A 198 -0.41 -14.86 -15.15
C GLN A 198 -1.66 -14.62 -15.99
N LEU A 199 -2.64 -13.92 -15.42
CA LEU A 199 -3.77 -13.40 -16.18
C LEU A 199 -3.27 -12.35 -17.16
N VAL A 200 -3.56 -12.59 -18.43
CA VAL A 200 -3.20 -11.73 -19.55
C VAL A 200 -4.44 -11.44 -20.38
N HIS A 201 -4.50 -10.25 -20.94
CA HIS A 201 -5.52 -9.90 -21.92
C HIS A 201 -5.37 -10.75 -23.19
N CYS A 202 -6.51 -11.09 -23.78
CA CYS A 202 -6.56 -11.55 -25.16
C CYS A 202 -5.91 -10.51 -26.10
N CYS A 203 -5.27 -10.96 -27.20
CA CYS A 203 -4.79 -10.05 -28.24
C CYS A 203 -5.88 -9.14 -28.81
N TYR A 204 -7.15 -9.57 -28.74
CA TYR A 204 -8.32 -8.82 -29.19
C TYR A 204 -8.91 -7.85 -28.13
N HIS A 205 -8.25 -7.65 -26.98
CA HIS A 205 -8.70 -6.64 -26.00
C HIS A 205 -8.86 -5.24 -26.58
N PRO A 206 -7.93 -4.74 -27.42
CA PRO A 206 -8.09 -3.45 -28.09
C PRO A 206 -9.34 -3.36 -28.99
N ILE A 207 -9.89 -4.49 -29.46
CA ILE A 207 -11.06 -4.55 -30.34
C ILE A 207 -12.32 -5.08 -29.64
N GLY A 208 -12.32 -5.10 -28.30
CA GLY A 208 -13.51 -5.33 -27.47
C GLY A 208 -13.55 -6.63 -26.66
N CYS A 209 -12.51 -7.50 -26.74
CA CYS A 209 -12.46 -8.67 -25.87
C CYS A 209 -11.95 -8.31 -24.45
N ASN A 210 -12.85 -8.18 -23.49
CA ASN A 210 -12.48 -7.88 -22.11
C ASN A 210 -12.14 -9.11 -21.25
N ILE A 211 -11.97 -10.28 -21.87
CA ILE A 211 -11.66 -11.52 -21.16
C ILE A 211 -10.16 -11.54 -20.84
N MET A 212 -9.84 -11.70 -19.56
CA MET A 212 -8.50 -12.07 -19.10
C MET A 212 -8.45 -13.58 -18.86
N VAL A 213 -7.42 -14.23 -19.37
CA VAL A 213 -7.19 -15.67 -19.20
C VAL A 213 -5.78 -15.91 -18.69
N GLU A 214 -5.56 -17.03 -18.00
CA GLU A 214 -4.19 -17.45 -17.71
C GLU A 214 -3.43 -17.66 -19.02
N ARG A 215 -2.17 -17.24 -19.06
CA ARG A 215 -1.33 -17.29 -20.27
C ARG A 215 -1.33 -18.68 -20.93
N MET A 216 -1.37 -19.76 -20.16
CA MET A 216 -1.45 -21.12 -20.69
C MET A 216 -2.73 -21.43 -21.50
N TYR A 217 -3.83 -20.73 -21.24
CA TYR A 217 -5.10 -20.88 -21.96
C TYR A 217 -5.34 -19.80 -23.03
N LYS A 218 -4.44 -18.82 -23.16
CA LYS A 218 -4.54 -17.71 -24.12
C LYS A 218 -4.76 -18.19 -25.55
N ALA A 219 -3.96 -19.15 -26.01
CA ALA A 219 -4.08 -19.71 -27.36
C ALA A 219 -5.45 -20.36 -27.62
N GLY A 220 -6.00 -21.09 -26.64
CA GLY A 220 -7.31 -21.73 -26.75
C GLY A 220 -8.48 -20.74 -26.74
N HIS A 221 -8.37 -19.66 -25.97
CA HIS A 221 -9.33 -18.56 -26.00
C HIS A 221 -9.29 -17.83 -27.35
N GLU A 222 -8.10 -17.46 -27.82
CA GLU A 222 -7.91 -16.70 -29.07
C GLU A 222 -8.43 -17.43 -30.31
N ALA A 223 -8.30 -18.76 -30.36
CA ALA A 223 -8.87 -19.60 -31.42
C ALA A 223 -10.41 -19.50 -31.55
N ASN A 224 -11.09 -19.13 -30.46
CA ASN A 224 -12.56 -19.04 -30.38
C ASN A 224 -13.07 -17.59 -30.25
N CYS A 225 -12.18 -16.64 -29.92
CA CYS A 225 -12.50 -15.25 -29.68
C CYS A 225 -12.83 -14.49 -30.97
N SER A 226 -12.23 -14.85 -32.11
CA SER A 226 -12.55 -14.23 -33.41
C SER A 226 -13.94 -14.61 -33.95
N LYS A 227 -14.57 -15.66 -33.41
CA LYS A 227 -15.81 -16.25 -33.95
C LYS A 227 -17.07 -15.95 -33.14
N LYS A 228 -16.95 -15.32 -31.96
CA LYS A 228 -18.07 -15.12 -31.01
C LYS A 228 -18.43 -13.65 -30.71
N GLY A 229 -17.91 -12.71 -31.50
CA GLY A 229 -18.15 -11.27 -31.35
C GLY A 229 -19.26 -10.66 -32.23
N ILE A 230 -20.09 -11.46 -32.90
CA ILE A 230 -21.22 -10.99 -33.72
C ILE A 230 -22.51 -11.33 -32.99
N LYS A 231 -23.06 -10.38 -32.21
CA LYS A 231 -24.48 -10.23 -31.78
C LYS A 231 -24.61 -9.29 -30.56
N SER A 232 -24.60 -7.96 -30.78
CA SER A 232 -25.33 -6.97 -29.97
C SER A 232 -25.06 -5.54 -30.49
N LEU A 233 -25.71 -5.20 -31.60
CA LEU A 233 -25.60 -3.91 -32.29
C LEU A 233 -26.26 -2.71 -31.58
N ALA A 234 -26.76 -2.85 -30.34
CA ALA A 234 -27.57 -1.82 -29.69
C ALA A 234 -26.82 -0.89 -28.72
N HIS A 235 -25.58 -1.20 -28.32
CA HIS A 235 -24.86 -0.41 -27.29
C HIS A 235 -23.34 -0.27 -27.50
N ARG A 236 -22.82 -0.31 -28.73
CA ARG A 236 -21.38 -0.13 -28.95
C ARG A 236 -20.96 1.34 -28.79
N LYS A 237 -20.06 1.59 -27.83
CA LYS A 237 -19.36 2.85 -27.54
C LYS A 237 -18.24 3.17 -28.56
N ASP A 238 -18.33 2.67 -29.79
CA ASP A 238 -17.33 2.88 -30.84
C ASP A 238 -17.70 4.14 -31.63
N THR A 239 -17.72 5.28 -30.94
CA THR A 239 -17.95 6.60 -31.52
C THR A 239 -16.62 7.29 -31.79
N LEU A 240 -16.52 8.08 -32.86
CA LEU A 240 -15.31 8.87 -33.11
C LEU A 240 -15.00 9.86 -31.96
N PRO A 241 -13.72 10.10 -31.63
CA PRO A 241 -12.53 9.48 -32.24
C PRO A 241 -12.29 8.04 -31.77
N ILE A 242 -11.84 7.16 -32.68
CA ILE A 242 -11.56 5.75 -32.40
C ILE A 242 -10.13 5.40 -32.82
N ASN A 243 -9.43 4.62 -31.98
CA ASN A 243 -8.15 4.00 -32.34
C ASN A 243 -8.40 2.55 -32.75
N ILE A 244 -7.79 2.16 -33.86
CA ILE A 244 -7.93 0.88 -34.54
C ILE A 244 -6.58 0.19 -34.55
N CYS A 245 -6.50 -1.04 -34.03
CA CYS A 245 -5.28 -1.83 -34.06
C CYS A 245 -5.41 -2.94 -35.09
N ILE A 246 -4.55 -2.92 -36.11
CA ILE A 246 -4.41 -4.00 -37.09
C ILE A 246 -3.23 -4.85 -36.62
N ASP A 247 -3.51 -6.04 -36.09
CA ASP A 247 -2.50 -7.03 -35.70
C ASP A 247 -2.25 -8.04 -36.82
N ASN A 248 -1.18 -8.82 -36.69
CA ASN A 248 -0.75 -9.80 -37.69
C ASN A 248 -0.60 -9.21 -39.10
N PHE A 249 -0.14 -7.96 -39.18
CA PHE A 249 -0.09 -7.15 -40.40
C PHE A 249 0.54 -7.89 -41.59
N GLU A 250 1.69 -8.53 -41.39
CA GLU A 250 2.38 -9.27 -42.46
C GLU A 250 1.54 -10.43 -43.00
N SER A 251 0.83 -11.17 -42.13
CA SER A 251 -0.01 -12.28 -42.57
C SER A 251 -1.24 -11.79 -43.35
N LEU A 252 -1.88 -10.71 -42.89
CA LEU A 252 -3.02 -10.11 -43.60
C LEU A 252 -2.60 -9.56 -44.97
N LYS A 253 -1.40 -8.96 -45.04
CA LYS A 253 -0.79 -8.49 -46.28
C LYS A 253 -0.52 -9.64 -47.25
N GLU A 254 0.14 -10.71 -46.80
CA GLU A 254 0.46 -11.89 -47.62
C GLU A 254 -0.80 -12.56 -48.18
N ASN A 255 -1.83 -12.69 -47.35
CA ASN A 255 -3.11 -13.29 -47.73
C ASN A 255 -4.00 -12.36 -48.55
N LYS A 256 -3.59 -11.09 -48.74
CA LYS A 256 -4.39 -10.03 -49.40
C LYS A 256 -5.77 -9.85 -48.77
N GLU A 257 -5.85 -10.00 -47.45
CA GLU A 257 -7.08 -9.84 -46.71
C GLU A 257 -7.42 -8.35 -46.52
N GLU A 258 -8.70 -8.02 -46.65
CA GLU A 258 -9.22 -6.70 -46.29
C GLU A 258 -9.54 -6.68 -44.81
N TRP A 259 -9.01 -5.67 -44.11
CA TRP A 259 -9.37 -5.43 -42.72
C TRP A 259 -10.54 -4.45 -42.65
N GLU A 260 -11.54 -4.71 -41.81
CA GLU A 260 -12.71 -3.84 -41.68
C GLU A 260 -13.10 -3.57 -40.23
N GLN A 261 -13.58 -2.34 -39.97
CA GLN A 261 -14.12 -1.97 -38.66
C GLN A 261 -15.28 -0.98 -38.78
N ASP A 262 -16.34 -1.33 -38.07
CA ASP A 262 -17.55 -0.54 -37.95
C ASP A 262 -17.45 0.45 -36.77
N PHE A 263 -17.98 1.66 -36.95
CA PHE A 263 -18.05 2.70 -35.92
C PHE A 263 -19.20 3.67 -36.21
N PHE A 264 -19.57 4.45 -35.20
CA PHE A 264 -20.51 5.57 -35.35
C PHE A 264 -19.76 6.91 -35.40
N THR A 265 -20.22 7.85 -36.21
CA THR A 265 -19.60 9.19 -36.26
C THR A 265 -19.71 9.95 -34.93
N LYS A 266 -20.74 9.63 -34.13
CA LYS A 266 -21.01 10.10 -32.76
C LYS A 266 -22.13 9.25 -32.17
N ASP A 267 -22.46 9.43 -30.89
CA ASP A 267 -23.66 8.81 -30.31
C ASP A 267 -24.92 9.25 -31.07
N GLY A 268 -25.75 8.28 -31.48
CA GLY A 268 -26.88 8.52 -32.38
C GLY A 268 -26.51 8.98 -33.80
N GLY A 269 -25.25 8.87 -34.21
CA GLY A 269 -24.72 9.36 -35.49
C GLY A 269 -24.84 8.37 -36.66
N TYR A 270 -24.17 8.69 -37.76
CA TYR A 270 -24.11 7.82 -38.93
C TYR A 270 -23.29 6.57 -38.62
N PHE A 271 -23.74 5.42 -39.12
CA PHE A 271 -23.02 4.17 -38.99
C PHE A 271 -22.10 3.99 -40.21
N MET A 272 -20.81 3.72 -39.98
CA MET A 272 -19.80 3.64 -41.04
C MET A 272 -18.86 2.46 -40.82
N THR A 273 -18.25 1.98 -41.91
CA THR A 273 -17.15 1.01 -41.90
C THR A 273 -15.91 1.66 -42.50
N LEU A 274 -14.76 1.54 -41.83
CA LEU A 274 -13.46 1.71 -42.47
C LEU A 274 -13.00 0.35 -43.00
N LYS A 275 -12.66 0.28 -44.30
CA LYS A 275 -11.97 -0.85 -44.92
C LYS A 275 -10.54 -0.47 -45.25
N VAL A 276 -9.60 -1.33 -44.91
CA VAL A 276 -8.17 -1.18 -45.16
C VAL A 276 -7.71 -2.37 -45.99
N CYS A 277 -7.35 -2.09 -47.25
CA CYS A 277 -6.77 -3.06 -48.17
C CYS A 277 -5.25 -3.01 -48.00
N LEU A 278 -4.68 -4.00 -47.31
CA LEU A 278 -3.26 -4.03 -46.98
C LEU A 278 -2.35 -4.37 -48.16
N ALA A 279 -2.89 -4.81 -49.30
CA ALA A 279 -2.14 -5.12 -50.52
C ALA A 279 -2.96 -4.76 -51.76
N LYS A 280 -3.30 -3.48 -51.93
CA LYS A 280 -4.14 -3.02 -53.05
C LYS A 280 -3.38 -3.01 -54.37
N SER A 281 -2.09 -2.67 -54.33
CA SER A 281 -1.11 -2.87 -55.40
C SER A 281 0.12 -3.61 -54.81
N SER A 282 1.22 -3.72 -55.55
CA SER A 282 2.44 -4.40 -55.04
C SER A 282 3.06 -3.72 -53.82
N ASP A 283 2.84 -2.41 -53.62
CA ASP A 283 3.44 -1.65 -52.50
C ASP A 283 2.46 -0.72 -51.77
N ALA A 284 1.19 -0.61 -52.18
CA ALA A 284 0.26 0.38 -51.61
C ALA A 284 -0.84 -0.21 -50.71
N ILE A 285 -1.14 0.53 -49.65
CA ILE A 285 -2.25 0.30 -48.73
C ILE A 285 -3.36 1.29 -49.05
N GLY A 286 -4.56 0.77 -49.28
CA GLY A 286 -5.74 1.59 -49.57
C GLY A 286 -6.70 1.65 -48.38
N CYS A 287 -7.29 2.81 -48.13
CA CYS A 287 -8.21 3.03 -47.01
C CYS A 287 -9.52 3.65 -47.53
N PHE A 288 -10.68 3.07 -47.18
CA PHE A 288 -11.99 3.46 -47.70
C PHE A 288 -13.05 3.49 -46.61
N PHE A 289 -13.81 4.57 -46.54
CA PHE A 289 -14.97 4.69 -45.66
C PHE A 289 -16.26 4.39 -46.43
N TYR A 290 -17.08 3.51 -45.86
CA TYR A 290 -18.38 3.12 -46.38
C TYR A 290 -19.45 3.53 -45.39
N LEU A 291 -20.56 4.07 -45.89
CA LEU A 291 -21.77 4.22 -45.09
C LEU A 291 -22.45 2.86 -44.91
N ARG A 292 -23.06 2.66 -43.75
CA ARG A 292 -23.89 1.49 -43.43
C ARG A 292 -25.31 1.91 -43.12
N ALA A 293 -26.24 0.98 -43.29
CA ALA A 293 -27.60 1.17 -42.78
C ALA A 293 -27.56 1.19 -41.24
N GLY A 294 -27.88 2.34 -40.66
CA GLY A 294 -27.80 2.59 -39.23
C GLY A 294 -29.18 2.62 -38.56
N PRO A 295 -29.26 2.32 -37.24
CA PRO A 295 -30.51 2.40 -36.49
C PRO A 295 -31.07 3.83 -36.37
N HIS A 296 -30.23 4.84 -36.61
CA HIS A 296 -30.58 6.26 -36.48
C HIS A 296 -30.87 6.95 -37.82
N ASP A 297 -30.80 6.22 -38.94
CA ASP A 297 -30.83 6.81 -40.29
C ASP A 297 -32.07 7.67 -40.59
N ASN A 298 -33.22 7.36 -39.99
CA ASN A 298 -34.46 8.14 -40.15
C ASN A 298 -34.40 9.52 -39.49
N SER A 299 -33.52 9.71 -38.51
CA SER A 299 -33.34 10.98 -37.77
C SER A 299 -32.15 11.81 -38.27
N LEU A 300 -31.37 11.27 -39.21
CA LEU A 300 -30.16 11.89 -39.74
C LEU A 300 -30.43 12.65 -41.04
N ILE A 301 -29.63 13.68 -41.29
CA ILE A 301 -29.71 14.48 -42.51
C ILE A 301 -28.92 13.77 -43.61
N TRP A 302 -29.49 13.64 -44.79
CA TRP A 302 -28.83 13.00 -45.94
C TRP A 302 -28.74 13.96 -47.13
N PRO A 303 -27.72 13.82 -48.00
CA PRO A 303 -26.58 12.91 -47.89
C PRO A 303 -25.61 13.29 -46.76
N PHE A 304 -24.82 12.34 -46.27
CA PHE A 304 -23.78 12.60 -45.28
C PHE A 304 -22.78 13.65 -45.81
N ARG A 305 -22.46 14.65 -44.98
CA ARG A 305 -21.48 15.69 -45.29
C ARG A 305 -20.59 15.90 -44.08
N GLY A 306 -19.28 15.75 -44.27
CA GLY A 306 -18.32 15.88 -43.18
C GLY A 306 -16.91 15.53 -43.62
N ILE A 307 -15.96 15.87 -42.75
CA ILE A 307 -14.54 15.63 -42.98
C ILE A 307 -14.04 14.62 -41.94
N LEU A 308 -13.79 13.40 -42.41
CA LEU A 308 -13.12 12.37 -41.60
C LEU A 308 -11.61 12.57 -41.71
N VAL A 309 -10.92 12.44 -40.59
CA VAL A 309 -9.46 12.41 -40.54
C VAL A 309 -9.05 11.00 -40.24
N LEU A 310 -8.23 10.42 -41.11
CA LEU A 310 -7.55 9.15 -40.87
C LEU A 310 -6.10 9.46 -40.53
N GLU A 311 -5.61 8.87 -39.45
CA GLU A 311 -4.23 9.04 -38.99
C GLU A 311 -3.57 7.67 -38.84
N ILE A 312 -2.29 7.55 -39.18
CA ILE A 312 -1.42 6.45 -38.78
C ILE A 312 -0.60 6.92 -37.59
N ILE A 313 -0.77 6.23 -36.48
CA ILE A 313 -0.15 6.61 -35.22
C ILE A 313 1.32 6.22 -35.24
N ASN A 314 2.18 7.22 -35.08
CA ASN A 314 3.58 6.99 -34.75
C ASN A 314 3.66 6.39 -33.33
N GLN A 315 4.28 5.22 -33.20
CA GLN A 315 4.37 4.46 -31.96
C GLN A 315 5.64 4.83 -31.15
N LYS A 316 6.34 5.92 -31.51
CA LYS A 316 7.51 6.50 -30.80
C LYS A 316 7.23 7.92 -30.29
N LYS A 317 8.22 8.52 -29.61
CA LYS A 317 8.11 9.73 -28.77
C LYS A 317 7.77 11.03 -29.48
N ASP A 318 7.83 11.11 -30.81
CA ASP A 318 7.34 12.31 -31.50
C ASP A 318 5.84 12.15 -31.79
N GLU A 319 5.06 13.19 -31.54
CA GLU A 319 3.61 13.18 -31.79
C GLU A 319 3.29 13.37 -33.29
N ASN A 320 4.25 13.16 -34.20
CA ASN A 320 4.07 13.37 -35.63
C ASN A 320 3.39 12.15 -36.25
N HIS A 321 2.06 12.11 -36.14
CA HIS A 321 1.23 11.15 -36.87
C HIS A 321 1.14 11.51 -38.35
N TYR A 322 1.11 10.52 -39.23
CA TYR A 322 0.75 10.73 -40.63
C TYR A 322 -0.77 10.84 -40.72
N SER A 323 -1.31 11.84 -41.42
CA SER A 323 -2.76 12.04 -41.50
C SER A 323 -3.21 12.44 -42.90
N SER A 324 -4.42 12.01 -43.28
CA SER A 324 -5.15 12.55 -44.44
C SER A 324 -6.61 12.84 -44.11
N GLU A 325 -7.21 13.73 -44.89
CA GLU A 325 -8.60 14.14 -44.78
C GLU A 325 -9.46 13.58 -45.90
N ILE A 326 -10.49 12.81 -45.52
CA ILE A 326 -11.45 12.23 -46.44
C ILE A 326 -12.72 13.09 -46.36
N ARG A 327 -12.95 13.87 -47.42
CA ARG A 327 -13.96 14.93 -47.45
C ARG A 327 -15.24 14.49 -48.18
N PHE A 328 -16.34 14.38 -47.45
CA PHE A 328 -17.69 14.21 -47.98
C PHE A 328 -18.32 15.60 -48.13
N LEU A 329 -18.20 16.19 -49.31
CA LEU A 329 -18.64 17.55 -49.63
C LEU A 329 -19.97 17.56 -50.38
N THR A 330 -20.49 18.76 -50.68
CA THR A 330 -21.74 18.96 -51.41
C THR A 330 -21.76 18.33 -52.80
N ASN A 331 -20.59 18.25 -53.45
CA ASN A 331 -20.41 17.65 -54.78
C ASN A 331 -20.00 16.17 -54.74
N THR A 332 -19.90 15.55 -53.55
CA THR A 332 -19.58 14.12 -53.45
C THR A 332 -20.69 13.30 -54.13
N PRO A 333 -20.36 12.39 -55.06
CA PRO A 333 -21.36 11.62 -55.80
C PRO A 333 -22.21 10.75 -54.86
N GLY A 334 -23.50 10.66 -55.19
CA GLY A 334 -24.51 9.95 -54.39
C GLY A 334 -24.11 8.57 -53.87
N PRO A 335 -23.46 7.68 -54.66
CA PRO A 335 -23.10 6.34 -54.21
C PRO A 335 -22.18 6.27 -52.98
N TYR A 336 -21.46 7.35 -52.67
CA TYR A 336 -20.51 7.41 -51.56
C TYR A 336 -21.09 8.03 -50.28
N ASN A 337 -22.11 8.88 -50.39
CA ASN A 337 -22.60 9.72 -49.29
C ASN A 337 -24.12 9.65 -49.07
N SER A 338 -24.86 8.93 -49.91
CA SER A 338 -26.30 8.78 -49.76
C SER A 338 -26.66 7.73 -48.71
N ARG A 339 -27.88 7.83 -48.20
CA ARG A 339 -28.45 6.83 -47.29
C ARG A 339 -28.41 5.45 -47.93
N VAL A 340 -27.97 4.45 -47.16
CA VAL A 340 -28.02 3.05 -47.58
C VAL A 340 -29.44 2.53 -47.37
N ILE A 341 -30.05 2.02 -48.45
CA ILE A 341 -31.41 1.49 -48.47
C ILE A 341 -31.32 0.07 -49.05
N ASP A 342 -32.07 -0.88 -48.48
CA ASP A 342 -32.16 -2.29 -48.90
C ASP A 342 -30.86 -3.11 -48.87
N LYS A 343 -29.79 -2.58 -48.25
CA LYS A 343 -28.48 -3.23 -48.03
C LYS A 343 -27.91 -2.85 -46.66
N ASP A 344 -26.99 -3.66 -46.16
CA ASP A 344 -26.30 -3.37 -44.89
C ASP A 344 -25.18 -2.32 -45.03
N ILE A 345 -24.56 -2.24 -46.21
CA ILE A 345 -23.41 -1.36 -46.50
C ILE A 345 -23.51 -0.78 -47.92
N ALA A 346 -23.00 0.45 -48.10
CA ALA A 346 -22.89 1.10 -49.39
C ALA A 346 -22.04 0.27 -50.37
N SER A 347 -22.39 0.32 -51.66
CA SER A 347 -21.66 -0.44 -52.70
C SER A 347 -20.31 0.18 -53.05
N TYR A 348 -20.09 1.45 -52.71
CA TYR A 348 -18.84 2.17 -52.96
C TYR A 348 -18.42 2.92 -51.70
N GLY A 349 -17.13 2.91 -51.42
CA GLY A 349 -16.52 3.63 -50.31
C GLY A 349 -15.67 4.78 -50.80
N LEU A 350 -15.64 5.88 -50.06
CA LEU A 350 -14.82 7.04 -50.35
C LEU A 350 -13.52 6.95 -49.55
N GLY A 351 -12.39 7.16 -50.20
CA GLY A 351 -11.09 7.15 -49.55
C GLY A 351 -9.95 7.14 -50.55
N GLU A 352 -8.78 6.70 -50.10
CA GLU A 352 -7.54 6.79 -50.85
C GLU A 352 -7.05 5.38 -51.26
N PRO A 353 -6.90 5.09 -52.56
CA PRO A 353 -6.38 3.81 -53.03
C PRO A 353 -4.91 3.58 -52.69
N GLU A 354 -4.13 4.65 -52.54
CA GLU A 354 -2.72 4.62 -52.17
C GLU A 354 -2.49 5.56 -50.99
N TYR A 355 -3.13 5.24 -49.86
CA TYR A 355 -3.06 6.05 -48.64
C TYR A 355 -1.62 6.13 -48.11
N VAL A 356 -0.94 4.98 -48.03
CA VAL A 356 0.51 4.90 -47.74
C VAL A 356 1.12 3.69 -48.45
N THR A 357 2.45 3.66 -48.58
CA THR A 357 3.17 2.49 -49.10
C THR A 357 3.76 1.63 -47.98
N HIS A 358 4.01 0.34 -48.24
CA HIS A 358 4.75 -0.49 -47.29
C HIS A 358 6.17 0.02 -47.11
N THR A 359 6.78 0.53 -48.19
CA THR A 359 8.06 1.22 -48.11
C THR A 359 8.01 2.36 -47.09
N PHE A 360 6.99 3.22 -47.11
CA PHE A 360 6.81 4.28 -46.12
C PHE A 360 6.65 3.74 -44.69
N LEU A 361 5.83 2.71 -44.48
CA LEU A 361 5.63 2.14 -43.14
C LEU A 361 6.91 1.48 -42.58
N SER A 362 7.75 0.92 -43.46
CA SER A 362 9.00 0.27 -43.10
C SER A 362 10.12 1.26 -42.71
N GLN A 363 9.98 2.54 -43.07
CA GLN A 363 10.94 3.58 -42.70
C GLN A 363 10.87 3.83 -41.19
N CYS A 364 11.83 3.26 -40.48
CA CYS A 364 12.01 3.47 -39.05
C CYS A 364 13.16 4.43 -38.79
N THR A 365 12.93 5.48 -38.02
CA THR A 365 13.97 6.35 -37.47
C THR A 365 13.95 6.28 -35.94
N GLN A 366 14.90 6.91 -35.26
CA GLN A 366 14.90 6.98 -33.80
C GLN A 366 13.66 7.70 -33.21
N TYR A 367 12.92 8.45 -34.04
CA TYR A 367 11.74 9.21 -33.63
C TYR A 367 10.43 8.72 -34.26
N CYS A 368 10.49 7.89 -35.31
CA CYS A 368 9.33 7.46 -36.09
C CYS A 368 9.28 5.95 -36.30
N LYS A 369 8.17 5.34 -35.91
CA LYS A 369 7.86 3.92 -36.15
C LYS A 369 6.35 3.70 -36.25
N TYR A 370 5.84 3.49 -37.46
CA TYR A 370 4.40 3.25 -37.70
C TYR A 370 4.00 1.77 -37.56
N LEU A 371 4.94 0.85 -37.80
CA LEU A 371 4.75 -0.60 -37.61
C LEU A 371 5.66 -1.10 -36.49
N GLU A 372 5.08 -1.63 -35.41
CA GLU A 372 5.80 -2.20 -34.26
C GLU A 372 5.17 -3.54 -33.86
N ASP A 373 6.01 -4.56 -33.62
CA ASP A 373 5.59 -5.92 -33.24
C ASP A 373 4.48 -6.50 -34.13
N ASN A 374 4.59 -6.30 -35.46
CA ASN A 374 3.62 -6.74 -36.46
C ASN A 374 2.21 -6.10 -36.30
N LYS A 375 2.17 -4.88 -35.75
CA LYS A 375 0.94 -4.11 -35.51
C LYS A 375 1.02 -2.69 -36.05
N MET A 376 -0.07 -2.25 -36.68
CA MET A 376 -0.29 -0.88 -37.13
C MET A 376 -1.48 -0.28 -36.39
N ILE A 377 -1.36 0.96 -35.93
CA ILE A 377 -2.45 1.66 -35.24
C ILE A 377 -2.95 2.81 -36.12
N LEU A 378 -4.24 2.79 -36.43
CA LEU A 378 -4.95 3.87 -37.11
C LEU A 378 -5.79 4.64 -36.11
N ARG A 379 -5.98 5.94 -36.32
CA ARG A 379 -6.98 6.74 -35.62
C ARG A 379 -7.93 7.35 -36.63
N VAL A 380 -9.22 7.21 -36.37
CA VAL A 380 -10.26 7.92 -37.13
C VAL A 380 -10.84 8.99 -36.22
N SER A 381 -10.95 10.21 -36.72
CA SER A 381 -11.62 11.32 -36.05
C SER A 381 -12.45 12.13 -37.06
N ILE A 382 -13.22 13.09 -36.57
CA ILE A 382 -14.06 13.95 -37.41
C ILE A 382 -13.77 15.42 -37.10
N LYS A 383 -13.42 16.21 -38.12
CA LYS A 383 -13.13 17.65 -37.98
C LYS A 383 -14.39 18.51 -37.97
N GLY A 384 -15.44 18.09 -38.67
CA GLY A 384 -16.71 18.81 -38.76
C GLY A 384 -17.72 18.09 -39.64
N ILE A 385 -19.01 18.36 -39.39
CA ILE A 385 -20.14 17.92 -40.19
C ILE A 385 -20.86 19.19 -40.66
N ASP A 386 -20.94 19.41 -41.97
CA ASP A 386 -21.68 20.54 -42.54
C ASP A 386 -23.19 20.25 -42.51
N ASN A 387 -23.77 20.32 -41.32
CA ASN A 387 -25.23 20.25 -41.12
C ASN A 387 -25.80 21.44 -40.37
N CYS A 388 -25.04 22.54 -40.21
CA CYS A 388 -25.61 23.80 -39.74
C CYS A 388 -26.38 24.48 -40.86
N ARG A 389 -27.71 24.36 -40.82
CA ARG A 389 -28.58 25.40 -41.37
C ARG A 389 -28.18 26.73 -40.74
N SER A 390 -27.89 27.68 -41.61
CA SER A 390 -28.03 29.11 -41.40
C SER A 390 -29.24 29.44 -40.53
N SER A 391 -29.00 29.79 -39.28
CA SER A 391 -29.84 30.70 -38.52
C SER A 391 -29.15 32.05 -38.49
N ILE A 392 -29.21 32.77 -39.62
CA ILE A 392 -29.02 34.22 -39.63
C ILE A 392 -30.34 34.80 -39.14
N GLY A 393 -30.39 35.04 -37.82
CA GLY A 393 -31.39 35.89 -37.22
C GLY A 393 -31.11 37.35 -37.58
N PHE A 394 -32.18 38.06 -37.90
CA PHE A 394 -32.21 39.49 -38.11
C PHE A 394 -31.52 40.27 -36.97
N SER A 395 -30.72 41.24 -37.36
CA SER A 395 -30.57 42.54 -36.68
C SER A 395 -30.50 43.61 -37.75
#